data_AF-A0A958MMZ5-F1
#
_entry.id   AF-A0A958MMZ5-F1
#
_cell.length_a   1.000
_cell.length_b   1.000
_cell.length_c   1.000
_cell.angle_alpha   90.00
_cell.angle_beta   90.00
_cell.angle_gamma   90.00
#
_symmetry.space_group_name_H-M   'P 1'
#
loop_
_entity.id
_entity.type
_entity.pdbx_description
1 polymer ?
#
loop_
_entity_poly.entity_id
_entity_poly.type
_entity_poly.pdbx_seq_one_letter_code
_entity_poly.pdbx_strand_id
1 'polypeptide(L)'
;VGNFAGGVDFADLKYVLSPATVGADGEITKPENAIMYGKWVNSIINLIIVGFVLFMIVKAYNKTKTPPAPAAPAGPSDNDLLKEIRDLLKK
;
A
#
# COMPACT_ATOMS: atom_id res chain seq x y z
N VAL A 1 -8.90 15.08 3.74
CA VAL A 1 -9.16 13.62 3.90
C VAL A 1 -10.42 13.33 4.75
N GLY A 2 -10.94 14.29 5.54
CA GLY A 2 -12.13 14.09 6.40
C GLY A 2 -13.52 14.10 5.73
N ASN A 3 -13.64 14.41 4.44
CA ASN A 3 -14.96 14.56 3.79
C ASN A 3 -15.56 13.26 3.21
N PHE A 4 -14.79 12.16 3.16
CA PHE A 4 -15.28 10.87 2.64
C PHE A 4 -15.91 9.98 3.74
N ALA A 5 -15.78 10.35 5.02
CA ALA A 5 -16.32 9.63 6.18
C ALA A 5 -17.52 10.34 6.83
N GLY A 6 -18.33 11.08 6.06
CA GLY A 6 -19.56 11.70 6.57
C GLY A 6 -19.35 12.91 7.49
N GLY A 7 -18.25 13.66 7.31
CA GLY A 7 -17.98 14.88 8.08
C GLY A 7 -17.29 14.66 9.43
N VAL A 8 -16.90 13.43 9.76
CA VAL A 8 -16.11 13.14 10.97
C VAL A 8 -14.63 13.34 10.68
N ASP A 9 -14.03 14.37 11.29
CA ASP A 9 -12.58 14.51 11.34
C ASP A 9 -12.04 13.65 12.48
N PHE A 10 -11.42 12.51 12.12
CA PHE A 10 -10.79 11.63 13.10
C PHE A 10 -9.67 12.32 13.88
N ALA A 11 -9.15 13.47 13.42
CA ALA A 11 -8.16 14.26 14.16
C ALA A 11 -8.68 14.79 15.50
N ASP A 12 -10.00 14.99 15.63
CA ASP A 12 -10.63 15.57 16.83
C ASP A 12 -10.97 14.52 17.90
N LEU A 13 -10.67 13.24 17.63
CA LEU A 13 -10.83 12.18 18.64
C LEU A 13 -9.81 12.39 19.77
N LYS A 14 -10.35 12.64 20.96
CA LYS A 14 -9.60 12.80 22.20
C LYS A 14 -10.24 11.98 23.30
N TYR A 15 -9.41 11.45 24.19
CA TYR A 15 -9.86 10.84 25.43
C TYR A 15 -9.56 11.81 26.58
N VAL A 16 -10.61 12.36 27.19
CA VAL A 16 -10.47 13.33 28.30
C VAL A 16 -10.21 12.56 29.59
N LEU A 17 -9.03 12.74 30.16
CA LEU A 17 -8.60 12.15 31.44
C LEU A 17 -9.09 12.97 32.64
N SER A 18 -9.17 14.29 32.48
CA SER A 18 -9.70 15.18 33.51
C SER A 18 -10.39 16.37 32.84
N PRO A 19 -11.69 16.60 33.12
CA PRO A 19 -12.40 17.73 32.55
C PRO A 19 -11.83 19.04 33.11
N ALA A 20 -11.89 20.09 32.30
CA ALA A 20 -11.55 21.43 32.76
C ALA A 20 -12.51 21.84 33.89
N THR A 21 -11.97 22.37 34.98
CA THR A 21 -12.77 22.97 36.05
C THR A 21 -12.80 24.48 35.86
N VAL A 22 -14.01 25.03 35.81
CA VAL A 22 -14.25 26.46 35.67
C VAL A 22 -14.60 27.03 37.05
N GLY A 23 -13.93 28.10 37.45
CA GLY A 23 -14.24 28.85 38.68
C GLY A 23 -15.57 29.59 38.57
N ALA A 24 -16.08 30.08 39.71
CA ALA A 24 -17.36 30.81 39.78
C ALA A 24 -17.38 32.13 38.98
N ASP A 25 -16.19 32.61 38.62
CA ASP A 25 -15.80 33.76 37.82
C ASP A 25 -15.69 33.46 36.31
N GLY A 26 -15.88 32.21 35.89
CA GLY A 26 -15.79 31.80 34.49
C GLY A 26 -14.35 31.55 34.00
N GLU A 27 -13.34 31.74 34.85
CA GLU A 27 -11.96 31.43 34.51
C GLU A 27 -11.64 29.93 34.66
N ILE A 28 -10.80 29.42 33.77
CA ILE A 28 -10.36 28.02 33.79
C ILE A 28 -9.33 27.86 34.92
N THR A 29 -9.80 27.39 36.08
CA THR A 29 -8.94 27.11 37.25
C THR A 29 -8.02 25.92 37.03
N LYS A 30 -8.41 24.97 36.16
CA LYS A 30 -7.57 23.85 35.76
C LYS A 30 -7.84 23.47 34.30
N PRO A 31 -6.80 23.43 33.44
CA PRO A 31 -6.97 23.10 32.03
C PRO A 31 -7.40 21.64 31.83
N GLU A 32 -8.11 21.38 30.72
CA GLU A 32 -8.47 20.03 30.30
C GLU A 32 -7.21 19.20 30.07
N ASN A 33 -7.17 17.99 30.64
CA ASN A 33 -6.14 17.01 30.32
C ASN A 33 -6.76 15.92 29.44
N ALA A 34 -6.33 15.85 28.19
CA ALA A 34 -6.84 14.90 27.22
C ALA A 34 -5.73 14.31 26.35
N ILE A 35 -5.86 13.02 26.01
CA ILE A 35 -5.00 12.35 25.05
C ILE A 35 -5.62 12.56 23.66
N MET A 36 -4.97 13.35 22.82
CA MET A 36 -5.37 13.56 21.42
C MET A 36 -4.79 12.47 20.52
N TYR A 37 -5.42 11.29 20.49
CA TYR A 37 -4.97 10.17 19.66
C TYR A 37 -5.53 10.22 18.23
N GLY A 38 -6.49 11.10 17.96
CA GLY A 38 -7.15 11.20 16.68
C GLY A 38 -6.20 11.41 15.49
N LYS A 39 -5.23 12.31 15.63
CA LYS A 39 -4.20 12.55 14.59
C LYS A 39 -3.32 11.33 14.32
N TRP A 40 -3.03 10.53 15.35
CA TRP A 40 -2.25 9.30 15.21
C TRP A 40 -3.04 8.23 14.44
N VAL A 41 -4.31 8.04 14.78
CA VAL A 41 -5.21 7.14 14.06
C VAL A 41 -5.40 7.59 12.61
N ASN A 42 -5.55 8.89 12.36
CA ASN A 42 -5.65 9.44 11.01
C ASN A 42 -4.39 9.11 10.18
N SER A 43 -3.19 9.27 10.77
CA SER A 43 -1.93 8.90 10.13
C SER A 43 -1.87 7.40 9.76
N ILE A 44 -2.36 6.51 10.62
CA ILE A 44 -2.44 5.06 10.35
C ILE A 44 -3.41 4.78 9.19
N ILE A 45 -4.59 5.38 9.22
CA ILE A 45 -5.59 5.23 8.14
C ILE A 45 -4.99 5.70 6.81
N ASN A 46 -4.32 6.84 6.80
CA ASN A 46 -3.68 7.37 5.60
C ASN A 46 -2.58 6.42 5.08
N LEU A 47 -1.75 5.87 5.96
CA LEU A 47 -0.72 4.89 5.59
C LEU A 47 -1.34 3.65 4.91
N ILE A 48 -2.44 3.13 5.48
CA ILE A 48 -3.17 1.99 4.91
C ILE A 48 -3.75 2.34 3.54
N ILE A 49 -4.38 3.51 3.39
CA ILE A 49 -4.96 3.96 2.11
C ILE A 49 -3.87 4.09 1.04
N VAL A 50 -2.75 4.75 1.34
CA VAL A 50 -1.64 4.92 0.39
C VAL A 50 -1.05 3.57 0.00
N GLY A 51 -0.83 2.67 0.96
CA GLY A 51 -0.37 1.31 0.70
C GLY A 51 -1.35 0.51 -0.17
N PHE A 52 -2.65 0.63 0.09
CA PHE A 52 -3.71 -0.02 -0.69
C PHE A 52 -3.79 0.51 -2.13
N VAL A 53 -3.66 1.83 -2.32
CA VAL A 53 -3.63 2.45 -3.65
C VAL A 53 -2.40 2.01 -4.43
N LEU A 54 -1.20 2.02 -3.82
CA LEU A 54 0.01 1.50 -4.44
C LEU A 54 -0.12 0.01 -4.80
N PHE A 55 -0.70 -0.80 -3.91
CA PHE A 55 -0.99 -2.20 -4.19
C PHE A 55 -1.93 -2.38 -5.38
N MET A 56 -3.00 -1.59 -5.48
CA MET A 56 -3.90 -1.62 -6.64
C MET A 56 -3.17 -1.26 -7.94
N ILE A 57 -2.31 -0.23 -7.92
CA ILE A 57 -1.54 0.19 -9.09
C ILE A 57 -0.59 -0.94 -9.53
N VAL A 58 0.18 -1.51 -8.62
CA VAL A 58 1.11 -2.62 -8.92
C VAL A 58 0.35 -3.86 -9.42
N LYS A 59 -0.78 -4.18 -8.79
CA LYS A 59 -1.65 -5.29 -9.21
C LYS A 59 -2.22 -5.07 -10.62
N ALA A 60 -2.69 -3.87 -10.92
CA ALA A 60 -3.21 -3.52 -12.23
C ALA A 60 -2.11 -3.58 -13.31
N TYR A 61 -0.93 -3.03 -13.00
CA TYR A 61 0.23 -3.07 -13.88
C TYR A 61 0.72 -4.50 -14.16
N ASN A 62 0.75 -5.37 -13.15
CA ASN A 62 1.12 -6.77 -13.34
C ASN A 62 0.04 -7.56 -14.10
N LYS A 63 -1.25 -7.20 -13.96
CA LYS A 63 -2.35 -7.84 -14.70
C LYS A 63 -2.32 -7.51 -16.20
N THR A 64 -1.87 -6.32 -16.58
CA THR A 64 -1.78 -5.89 -17.99
C THR A 64 -0.49 -6.37 -18.67
N LYS A 65 0.51 -6.81 -17.91
CA LYS A 65 1.64 -7.53 -18.49
C LYS A 65 1.24 -8.94 -18.87
N THR A 66 1.09 -9.19 -20.17
CA THR A 66 1.17 -10.54 -20.71
C THR A 66 2.49 -11.15 -20.23
N PRO A 67 2.48 -12.32 -19.55
CA PRO A 67 3.71 -13.04 -19.27
C PRO A 67 4.50 -13.16 -20.58
N PRO A 68 5.82 -12.88 -20.61
CA PRO A 68 6.60 -13.12 -21.81
C PRO A 68 6.29 -14.54 -22.26
N ALA A 69 5.87 -14.68 -23.52
CA ALA A 69 5.58 -15.98 -24.09
C ALA A 69 6.76 -16.90 -23.75
N PRO A 70 6.52 -18.15 -23.32
CA PRO A 70 7.59 -19.10 -23.07
C PRO A 70 8.56 -18.99 -24.24
N ALA A 71 9.84 -18.70 -23.95
CA ALA A 71 10.85 -18.60 -24.99
C ALA A 71 10.67 -19.85 -25.85
N ALA A 72 10.39 -19.65 -27.15
CA ALA A 72 10.21 -20.76 -28.06
C ALA A 72 11.40 -21.70 -27.84
N PRO A 73 11.17 -23.03 -27.69
CA PRO A 73 12.26 -23.95 -27.46
C PRO A 73 13.35 -23.64 -28.47
N ALA A 74 14.54 -23.34 -27.97
CA ALA A 74 15.67 -23.02 -28.83
C ALA A 74 15.72 -24.13 -29.87
N GLY A 75 15.64 -23.75 -31.16
CA GLY A 75 15.76 -24.70 -32.25
C GLY A 75 17.08 -25.49 -32.11
N PRO A 76 17.23 -26.60 -32.84
CA PRO A 76 18.45 -27.41 -32.79
C PRO A 76 19.66 -26.49 -32.91
N SER A 77 20.62 -26.63 -31.99
CA SER A 77 21.82 -25.81 -32.06
C SER A 77 22.59 -26.16 -33.34
N ASP A 78 23.42 -25.23 -33.83
CA ASP A 78 24.29 -25.52 -34.99
C ASP A 78 25.14 -26.80 -34.76
N ASN A 79 25.48 -27.09 -33.51
CA ASN A 79 26.19 -28.31 -33.12
C ASN A 79 25.35 -29.58 -33.34
N ASP A 80 24.04 -29.51 -33.11
CA ASP A 80 23.12 -30.64 -33.33
C ASP A 80 22.92 -30.88 -34.83
N LEU A 81 22.78 -29.80 -35.62
CA LEU A 81 22.70 -29.89 -37.08
C LEU A 81 24.00 -30.47 -37.68
N LEU A 82 25.17 -30.06 -37.19
CA LEU A 82 26.45 -30.59 -37.65
C LEU A 82 26.63 -32.08 -37.30
N LYS A 83 26.11 -32.54 -36.16
CA LYS A 83 26.10 -33.97 -35.81
C LYS A 83 25.21 -34.78 -36.74
N GLU A 84 23.99 -34.29 -37.02
CA GLU A 84 23.07 -34.92 -37.96
C GLU A 84 23.67 -35.01 -39.37
N ILE A 85 24.28 -33.93 -39.87
CA ILE A 85 24.96 -33.91 -41.18
C ILE A 85 26.13 -34.92 -41.21
N ARG A 86 26.95 -34.99 -40.15
CA ARG A 86 28.06 -35.95 -40.06
C ARG A 86 27.56 -37.39 -40.11
N ASP A 87 26.48 -37.69 -39.40
CA ASP A 87 25.94 -39.04 -39.34
C ASP A 87 25.25 -39.44 -40.66
N LEU A 88 24.67 -38.47 -41.38
CA LEU A 88 24.18 -38.65 -42.75
C LEU A 88 25.30 -38.93 -43.76
N LEU A 89 26.47 -38.27 -43.62
CA LEU A 89 27.64 -38.48 -44.50
C LEU A 89 28.41 -39.78 -44.22
N LYS A 90 28.14 -40.44 -43.09
CA LYS A 90 28.73 -41.75 -42.74
C LYS A 90 27.97 -42.93 -43.36
N LYS A 91 26.77 -42.70 -43.89
CA LYS A 91 25.98 -43.67 -44.65
C LYS A 91 26.41 -43.66 -46.11
#